data_AF-A0A9P8F2E3-F1
#
_entry.id   AF-A0A9P8F2E3-F1
#
_cell.length_a   1.000
_cell.length_b   1.000
_cell.length_c   1.000
_cell.angle_alpha   90.00
_cell.angle_beta   90.00
_cell.angle_gamma   90.00
#
_symmetry.space_group_name_H-M   'P 1'
#
loop_
_entity.id
_entity.type
_entity.pdbx_description
1 polymer ?
#
loop_
_entity_poly.entity_id
_entity_poly.type
_entity_poly.pdbx_seq_one_letter_code
_entity_poly.pdbx_strand_id
1 'polypeptide(L)'
;AKPNADIIGRSKKIWERLRRKSHVPNDERKALVAELFDIITGRVRDFVFKHDSVRVIQCALKYANMQQRKQIVTELRADMRELAESKYGKFLVAKMVVEGDAEIRNMVVPQFYGHVRRLINHPEAAWIVDDIYRQVATSSQKALMLREWYGAEFAIFGKTKAAQGQTDDKVTADLKTILDESPEKKKPVMNYLQQLINQLVQKKMTGFTMLHDAMLQYFLNTTPGTPEAAEFLELLKSDLDEENGGDLLKNLAFTKNGSRVVCLALGYGTAKDRKLILRVYKDAVEMMALDPNAHTVLLAAMDTVDDTKMTAKALFPELLGENIKDEAERENRLVDLISHLTARI
;
A
#
# COMPACT_ATOMS: atom_id res chain seq x y z
N ALA A 1 21.62 -39.73 -16.30
CA ALA A 1 20.36 -38.97 -16.18
C ALA A 1 20.52 -37.94 -15.06
N LYS A 2 20.06 -36.69 -15.22
CA LYS A 2 20.14 -35.67 -14.16
C LYS A 2 19.05 -35.97 -13.12
N PRO A 3 19.37 -36.41 -11.88
CA PRO A 3 18.36 -36.84 -10.90
C PRO A 3 17.28 -35.78 -10.62
N ASN A 4 17.66 -34.50 -10.73
CA ASN A 4 16.76 -33.37 -10.50
C ASN A 4 15.77 -33.12 -11.65
N ALA A 5 16.04 -33.60 -12.86
CA ALA A 5 15.17 -33.38 -14.01
C ALA A 5 13.88 -34.22 -13.93
N ASP A 6 13.99 -35.47 -13.48
CA ASP A 6 12.86 -36.39 -13.37
C ASP A 6 11.90 -35.96 -12.25
N ILE A 7 12.46 -35.46 -11.15
CA ILE A 7 11.70 -34.96 -9.99
C ILE A 7 10.92 -33.69 -10.36
N ILE A 8 11.55 -32.75 -11.08
CA ILE A 8 10.87 -31.55 -11.59
C ILE A 8 9.81 -31.93 -12.63
N GLY A 9 10.08 -32.92 -13.47
CA GLY A 9 9.11 -33.46 -14.43
C GLY A 9 7.88 -34.03 -13.72
N ARG A 10 8.06 -34.80 -12.63
CA ARG A 10 6.95 -35.35 -11.84
C ARG A 10 6.13 -34.26 -11.16
N SER A 11 6.78 -33.29 -10.51
CA SER A 11 6.07 -32.22 -9.80
C SER A 11 5.23 -31.33 -10.73
N LYS A 12 5.69 -31.12 -11.97
CA LYS A 12 4.89 -30.47 -13.03
C LYS A 12 3.66 -31.27 -13.42
N LYS A 13 3.77 -32.59 -13.58
CA LYS A 13 2.61 -33.46 -13.88
C LYS A 13 1.58 -33.40 -12.75
N ILE A 14 2.04 -33.40 -11.49
CA ILE A 14 1.18 -33.22 -10.33
C ILE A 14 0.47 -31.86 -10.36
N TRP A 15 1.21 -30.77 -10.61
CA TRP A 15 0.64 -29.44 -10.76
C TRP A 15 -0.41 -29.34 -11.87
N GLU A 16 -0.14 -29.92 -13.05
CA GLU A 16 -1.08 -29.97 -14.18
C GLU A 16 -2.38 -30.70 -13.86
N ARG A 17 -2.32 -31.74 -13.02
CA ARG A 17 -3.51 -32.44 -12.52
C ARG A 17 -4.24 -31.58 -11.48
N LEU A 18 -3.53 -31.08 -10.48
CA LEU A 18 -4.09 -30.29 -9.36
C LEU A 18 -4.68 -28.94 -9.77
N ARG A 19 -4.27 -28.35 -10.91
CA ARG A 19 -4.84 -27.09 -11.39
C ARG A 19 -6.25 -27.25 -11.97
N ARG A 20 -6.62 -28.45 -12.46
CA ARG A 20 -7.95 -28.77 -13.03
C ARG A 20 -8.97 -29.11 -11.93
N LYS A 21 -9.19 -28.17 -10.99
CA LYS A 21 -9.92 -28.38 -9.70
C LYS A 21 -11.16 -29.29 -9.78
N SER A 22 -12.04 -29.09 -10.76
CA SER A 22 -13.31 -29.82 -10.91
C SER A 22 -13.16 -31.29 -11.34
N HIS A 23 -11.96 -31.71 -11.77
CA HIS A 23 -11.72 -33.02 -12.37
C HIS A 23 -10.84 -33.95 -11.51
N VAL A 24 -10.56 -33.55 -10.26
CA VAL A 24 -9.71 -34.32 -9.33
C VAL A 24 -10.52 -34.67 -8.07
N PRO A 25 -10.91 -35.95 -7.89
CA PRO A 25 -11.55 -36.45 -6.67
C PRO A 25 -10.75 -36.08 -5.41
N ASN A 26 -11.44 -35.97 -4.28
CA ASN A 26 -10.82 -35.50 -3.03
C ASN A 26 -9.66 -36.40 -2.56
N ASP A 27 -9.79 -37.72 -2.69
CA ASP A 27 -8.75 -38.65 -2.25
C ASP A 27 -7.53 -38.63 -3.17
N GLU A 28 -7.75 -38.54 -4.49
CA GLU A 28 -6.67 -38.34 -5.47
C GLU A 28 -5.93 -37.02 -5.18
N ARG A 29 -6.68 -35.96 -4.87
CA ARG A 29 -6.09 -34.65 -4.53
C ARG A 29 -5.22 -34.74 -3.28
N LYS A 30 -5.68 -35.40 -2.22
CA LYS A 30 -4.90 -35.58 -0.99
C LYS A 30 -3.60 -36.33 -1.26
N ALA A 31 -3.66 -37.43 -2.03
CA ALA A 31 -2.48 -38.20 -2.40
C ALA A 31 -1.47 -37.38 -3.23
N LEU A 32 -1.96 -36.65 -4.25
CA LEU A 32 -1.13 -35.79 -5.08
C LEU A 32 -0.50 -34.63 -4.31
N VAL A 33 -1.22 -34.05 -3.35
CA VAL A 33 -0.68 -32.98 -2.49
C VAL A 33 0.39 -33.55 -1.55
N ALA A 34 0.17 -34.72 -0.94
CA ALA A 34 1.17 -35.37 -0.09
C ALA A 34 2.46 -35.65 -0.88
N GLU A 35 2.34 -36.30 -2.04
CA GLU A 35 3.49 -36.57 -2.92
C GLU A 35 4.20 -35.28 -3.37
N LEU A 36 3.43 -34.21 -3.64
CA LEU A 36 4.02 -32.92 -3.97
C LEU A 36 4.88 -32.38 -2.83
N PHE A 37 4.42 -32.48 -1.59
CA PHE A 37 5.17 -32.04 -0.42
C PHE A 37 6.41 -32.89 -0.17
N ASP A 38 6.35 -34.20 -0.38
CA ASP A 38 7.52 -35.09 -0.29
C ASP A 38 8.59 -34.70 -1.33
N ILE A 39 8.16 -34.26 -2.51
CA ILE A 39 9.07 -33.81 -3.57
C ILE A 39 9.74 -32.47 -3.22
N ILE A 40 8.98 -31.47 -2.77
CA ILE A 40 9.49 -30.09 -2.67
C ILE A 40 10.15 -29.77 -1.33
N THR A 41 9.84 -30.50 -0.25
CA THR A 41 10.34 -30.17 1.09
C THR A 41 11.87 -30.24 1.14
N GLY A 42 12.52 -29.18 1.64
CA GLY A 42 13.98 -29.07 1.68
C GLY A 42 14.63 -28.77 0.33
N ARG A 43 13.81 -28.52 -0.71
CA ARG A 43 14.26 -28.15 -2.06
C ARG A 43 13.43 -27.01 -2.65
N VAL A 44 12.60 -26.30 -1.88
CA VAL A 44 11.72 -25.25 -2.37
C VAL A 44 12.51 -24.18 -3.13
N ARG A 45 13.71 -23.82 -2.62
CA ARG A 45 14.60 -22.86 -3.30
C ARG A 45 14.91 -23.27 -4.75
N ASP A 46 15.09 -24.56 -5.02
CA ASP A 46 15.41 -25.08 -6.35
C ASP A 46 14.29 -24.89 -7.37
N PHE A 47 13.06 -24.66 -6.91
CA PHE A 47 11.88 -24.49 -7.76
C PHE A 47 11.54 -23.01 -8.00
N VAL A 48 11.66 -22.16 -6.97
CA VAL A 48 11.11 -20.80 -7.01
C VAL A 48 11.82 -19.85 -7.98
N PHE A 49 13.11 -20.07 -8.26
CA PHE A 49 13.89 -19.27 -9.21
C PHE A 49 13.87 -19.80 -10.64
N LYS A 50 13.19 -20.93 -10.91
CA LYS A 50 13.03 -21.47 -12.26
C LYS A 50 11.66 -21.12 -12.82
N HIS A 51 11.65 -20.47 -13.99
CA HIS A 51 10.45 -19.98 -14.67
C HIS A 51 9.36 -21.05 -14.85
N ASP A 52 9.76 -22.28 -15.15
CA ASP A 52 8.88 -23.39 -15.46
C ASP A 52 8.38 -24.16 -14.23
N SER A 53 8.90 -23.85 -13.03
CA SER A 53 8.64 -24.64 -11.83
C SER A 53 8.14 -23.82 -10.62
N VAL A 54 8.24 -22.49 -10.65
CA VAL A 54 7.66 -21.61 -9.61
C VAL A 54 6.15 -21.83 -9.41
N ARG A 55 5.42 -22.18 -10.47
CA ARG A 55 3.98 -22.49 -10.42
C ARG A 55 3.66 -23.72 -9.57
N VAL A 56 4.60 -24.65 -9.46
CA VAL A 56 4.49 -25.83 -8.60
C VAL A 56 4.44 -25.41 -7.14
N ILE A 57 5.30 -24.47 -6.70
CA ILE A 57 5.31 -23.96 -5.33
C ILE A 57 4.07 -23.09 -5.03
N GLN A 58 3.61 -22.28 -5.99
CA GLN A 58 2.34 -21.54 -5.85
C GLN A 58 1.14 -22.49 -5.65
N CYS A 59 1.16 -23.64 -6.32
CA CYS A 59 0.17 -24.70 -6.16
C CYS A 59 0.30 -25.39 -4.80
N ALA A 60 1.51 -25.71 -4.35
CA ALA A 60 1.76 -26.26 -3.03
C ALA A 60 1.21 -25.32 -1.94
N LEU A 61 1.56 -24.03 -1.98
CA LEU A 61 1.02 -23.03 -1.04
C LEU A 61 -0.51 -22.97 -1.03
N LYS A 62 -1.18 -23.21 -2.17
CA LYS A 62 -2.64 -23.20 -2.24
C LYS A 62 -3.29 -24.31 -1.41
N TYR A 63 -2.66 -25.47 -1.33
CA TYR A 63 -3.16 -26.64 -0.61
C TYR A 63 -2.44 -26.84 0.75
N ALA A 64 -1.47 -25.99 1.06
CA ALA A 64 -0.69 -26.06 2.27
C ALA A 64 -1.54 -25.76 3.51
N ASN A 65 -1.40 -26.60 4.53
CA ASN A 65 -1.79 -26.25 5.89
C ASN A 65 -0.80 -25.23 6.50
N MET A 66 -1.11 -24.69 7.68
CA MET A 66 -0.28 -23.65 8.30
C MET A 66 1.15 -24.12 8.59
N GLN A 67 1.34 -25.37 9.03
CA GLN A 67 2.66 -25.94 9.30
C GLN A 67 3.51 -26.04 8.02
N GLN A 68 2.92 -26.51 6.92
CA GLN A 68 3.56 -26.59 5.61
C GLN A 68 3.92 -25.21 5.05
N ARG A 69 3.07 -24.21 5.27
CA ARG A 69 3.36 -22.81 4.90
C ARG A 69 4.57 -22.29 5.67
N LYS A 70 4.62 -22.53 6.98
CA LYS A 70 5.77 -22.15 7.81
C LYS A 70 7.05 -22.81 7.31
N GLN A 71 7.02 -24.12 7.02
CA GLN A 71 8.18 -24.83 6.46
C GLN A 71 8.69 -24.17 5.16
N ILE A 72 7.79 -23.89 4.21
CA ILE A 72 8.14 -23.20 2.95
C ILE A 72 8.75 -21.82 3.23
N VAL A 73 8.14 -21.02 4.12
CA VAL A 73 8.62 -19.68 4.47
C VAL A 73 9.98 -19.73 5.16
N THR A 74 10.19 -20.69 6.06
CA THR A 74 11.48 -20.89 6.75
C THR A 74 12.58 -21.21 5.75
N GLU A 75 12.32 -22.10 4.79
CA GLU A 75 13.30 -22.46 3.75
C GLU A 75 13.65 -21.27 2.84
N LEU A 76 12.66 -20.43 2.52
CA LEU A 76 12.82 -19.25 1.66
C LEU A 76 13.19 -17.96 2.41
N ARG A 77 13.43 -18.03 3.72
CA ARG A 77 13.57 -16.83 4.56
C ARG A 77 14.65 -15.88 4.05
N ALA A 78 15.83 -16.41 3.69
CA ALA A 78 16.95 -15.62 3.17
C ALA A 78 16.70 -15.06 1.76
N ASP A 79 15.69 -15.58 1.06
CA ASP A 79 15.38 -15.28 -0.35
C ASP A 79 14.21 -14.32 -0.54
N MET A 80 13.52 -13.92 0.54
CA MET A 80 12.30 -13.09 0.45
C MET A 80 12.51 -11.82 -0.38
N ARG A 81 13.68 -11.20 -0.26
CA ARG A 81 14.05 -10.01 -1.05
C ARG A 81 14.21 -10.33 -2.53
N GLU A 82 14.98 -11.36 -2.86
CA GLU A 82 15.23 -11.77 -4.24
C GLU A 82 13.92 -12.24 -4.91
N LEU A 83 13.06 -12.91 -4.16
CA LEU A 83 11.73 -13.31 -4.61
C LEU A 83 10.84 -12.10 -4.88
N ALA A 84 10.83 -11.08 -4.02
CA ALA A 84 10.05 -9.86 -4.25
C ALA A 84 10.52 -9.08 -5.50
N GLU A 85 11.81 -9.13 -5.82
CA GLU A 85 12.38 -8.52 -7.02
C GLU A 85 12.14 -9.36 -8.29
N SER A 86 11.78 -10.64 -8.15
CA SER A 86 11.51 -11.53 -9.27
C SER A 86 10.12 -11.33 -9.88
N LYS A 87 10.08 -11.23 -11.21
CA LYS A 87 8.84 -11.13 -12.03
C LYS A 87 7.77 -12.18 -11.65
N TYR A 88 8.20 -13.38 -11.25
CA TYR A 88 7.30 -14.47 -10.86
C TYR A 88 7.34 -14.79 -9.36
N GLY A 89 8.49 -14.61 -8.71
CA GLY A 89 8.67 -14.86 -7.27
C GLY A 89 7.82 -13.92 -6.40
N LYS A 90 7.56 -12.70 -6.87
CA LYS A 90 6.81 -11.69 -6.12
C LYS A 90 5.42 -12.15 -5.69
N PHE A 91 4.74 -12.91 -6.56
CA PHE A 91 3.42 -13.49 -6.27
C PHE A 91 3.48 -14.56 -5.17
N LEU A 92 4.62 -15.23 -5.03
CA LEU A 92 4.83 -16.17 -3.93
C LEU A 92 4.93 -15.43 -2.60
N VAL A 93 5.72 -14.35 -2.56
CA VAL A 93 5.84 -13.49 -1.38
C VAL A 93 4.48 -12.96 -0.96
N ALA A 94 3.73 -12.33 -1.88
CA ALA A 94 2.39 -11.82 -1.63
C ALA A 94 1.46 -12.89 -1.03
N LYS A 95 1.46 -14.09 -1.61
CA LYS A 95 0.63 -15.19 -1.12
C LYS A 95 1.04 -15.68 0.27
N MET A 96 2.34 -15.78 0.53
CA MET A 96 2.85 -16.20 1.85
C MET A 96 2.44 -15.22 2.94
N VAL A 97 2.50 -13.91 2.68
CA VAL A 97 2.17 -12.89 3.69
C VAL A 97 0.67 -12.71 3.90
N VAL A 98 -0.14 -12.77 2.84
CA VAL A 98 -1.60 -12.59 2.92
C VAL A 98 -2.28 -13.79 3.56
N GLU A 99 -1.89 -15.02 3.18
CA GLU A 99 -2.48 -16.25 3.71
C GLU A 99 -1.76 -16.77 4.97
N GLY A 100 -0.72 -16.06 5.42
CA GLY A 100 0.10 -16.43 6.58
C GLY A 100 -0.44 -15.87 7.91
N ASP A 101 -0.10 -16.57 8.99
CA ASP A 101 -0.35 -16.10 10.36
C ASP A 101 0.72 -15.08 10.81
N ALA A 102 0.59 -14.58 12.05
CA ALA A 102 1.52 -13.62 12.61
C ALA A 102 2.98 -14.10 12.62
N GLU A 103 3.22 -15.41 12.78
CA GLU A 103 4.56 -15.99 12.78
C GLU A 103 5.20 -15.89 11.38
N ILE A 104 4.45 -16.23 10.33
CA ILE A 104 4.91 -16.05 8.95
C ILE A 104 5.23 -14.58 8.66
N ARG A 105 4.35 -13.67 9.08
CA ARG A 105 4.58 -12.22 8.90
C ARG A 105 5.87 -11.77 9.60
N ASN A 106 6.10 -12.24 10.83
CA ASN A 106 7.30 -11.93 11.60
C ASN A 106 8.58 -12.59 11.03
N MET A 107 8.45 -13.65 10.23
CA MET A 107 9.59 -14.19 9.47
C MET A 107 9.90 -13.37 8.22
N VAL A 108 8.85 -12.91 7.51
CA VAL A 108 8.96 -12.30 6.17
C VAL A 108 9.24 -10.80 6.23
N VAL A 109 8.45 -10.01 6.97
CA VAL A 109 8.54 -8.54 6.97
C VAL A 109 9.94 -8.04 7.35
N PRO A 110 10.63 -8.63 8.36
CA PRO A 110 11.97 -8.18 8.71
C PRO A 110 13.04 -8.39 7.63
N GLN A 111 12.80 -9.26 6.63
CA GLN A 111 13.73 -9.45 5.51
C GLN A 111 13.80 -8.23 4.58
N PHE A 112 12.81 -7.34 4.66
CA PHE A 112 12.76 -6.10 3.89
C PHE A 112 13.51 -4.95 4.58
N TYR A 113 13.80 -5.06 5.88
CA TYR A 113 14.42 -3.98 6.65
C TYR A 113 15.82 -3.65 6.15
N GLY A 114 16.11 -2.35 6.12
CA GLY A 114 17.26 -1.69 5.52
C GLY A 114 17.33 -1.81 4.00
N HIS A 115 16.25 -2.25 3.35
CA HIS A 115 16.12 -2.31 1.90
C HIS A 115 14.85 -1.64 1.38
N VAL A 116 13.98 -1.11 2.26
CA VAL A 116 12.64 -0.63 1.88
C VAL A 116 12.74 0.51 0.86
N ARG A 117 13.66 1.47 1.07
CA ARG A 117 13.91 2.56 0.11
C ARG A 117 14.37 2.09 -1.26
N ARG A 118 15.19 1.04 -1.31
CA ARG A 118 15.66 0.47 -2.59
C ARG A 118 14.51 -0.25 -3.29
N LEU A 119 13.76 -1.05 -2.54
CA LEU A 119 12.72 -1.92 -3.07
C LEU A 119 11.49 -1.15 -3.54
N ILE A 120 11.13 -0.02 -2.92
CA ILE A 120 10.05 0.85 -3.42
C ILE A 120 10.35 1.45 -4.80
N ASN A 121 11.63 1.46 -5.20
CA ASN A 121 12.05 1.91 -6.53
C ASN A 121 12.20 0.80 -7.56
N HIS A 122 12.04 -0.47 -7.15
CA HIS A 122 12.16 -1.62 -8.03
C HIS A 122 10.82 -1.90 -8.73
N PRO A 123 10.78 -2.06 -10.07
CA PRO A 123 9.52 -2.24 -10.82
C PRO A 123 8.62 -3.35 -10.27
N GLU A 124 9.24 -4.46 -9.85
CA GLU A 124 8.51 -5.62 -9.35
C GLU A 124 8.27 -5.61 -7.84
N ALA A 125 9.23 -5.13 -7.03
CA ALA A 125 9.16 -5.23 -5.59
C ALA A 125 8.38 -4.08 -4.95
N ALA A 126 8.26 -2.93 -5.63
CA ALA A 126 7.59 -1.75 -5.08
C ALA A 126 6.15 -2.06 -4.64
N TRP A 127 5.39 -2.73 -5.51
CA TRP A 127 4.03 -3.17 -5.22
C TRP A 127 3.96 -4.17 -4.06
N ILE A 128 4.93 -5.08 -3.95
CA ILE A 128 4.99 -6.04 -2.83
C ILE A 128 5.27 -5.34 -1.52
N VAL A 129 6.19 -4.36 -1.52
CA VAL A 129 6.52 -3.57 -0.33
C VAL A 129 5.30 -2.76 0.13
N ASP A 130 4.60 -2.08 -0.79
CA ASP A 130 3.39 -1.33 -0.42
C ASP A 130 2.25 -2.26 0.00
N ASP A 131 2.06 -3.42 -0.62
CA ASP A 131 1.06 -4.41 -0.19
C ASP A 131 1.35 -4.98 1.20
N ILE A 132 2.62 -5.29 1.49
CA ILE A 132 3.06 -5.70 2.82
C ILE A 132 2.78 -4.58 3.81
N TYR A 133 3.18 -3.34 3.49
CA TYR A 133 2.92 -2.19 4.34
C TYR A 133 1.42 -2.05 4.61
N ARG A 134 0.60 -2.00 3.56
CA ARG A 134 -0.84 -1.73 3.63
C ARG A 134 -1.61 -2.81 4.39
N GLN A 135 -1.45 -4.08 4.01
CA GLN A 135 -2.37 -5.16 4.39
C GLN A 135 -1.83 -6.09 5.49
N VAL A 136 -0.51 -6.16 5.65
CA VAL A 136 0.11 -7.25 6.43
C VAL A 136 0.82 -6.71 7.67
N ALA A 137 1.60 -5.64 7.51
CA ALA A 137 2.50 -5.14 8.53
C ALA A 137 1.74 -4.62 9.75
N THR A 138 2.22 -4.99 10.94
CA THR A 138 1.74 -4.42 12.20
C THR A 138 2.11 -2.93 12.32
N SER A 139 1.50 -2.20 13.25
CA SER A 139 1.83 -0.79 13.48
C SER A 139 3.34 -0.56 13.72
N SER A 140 3.98 -1.42 14.52
CA SER A 140 5.43 -1.35 14.77
C SER A 140 6.25 -1.66 13.51
N GLN A 141 5.82 -2.64 12.72
CA GLN A 141 6.51 -2.98 11.46
C GLN A 141 6.38 -1.85 10.42
N LYS A 142 5.18 -1.25 10.30
CA LYS A 142 4.94 -0.05 9.48
C LYS A 142 5.85 1.09 9.90
N ALA A 143 5.96 1.33 11.20
CA ALA A 143 6.83 2.38 11.72
C ALA A 143 8.30 2.15 11.33
N LEU A 144 8.81 0.93 11.49
CA LEU A 144 10.17 0.59 11.06
C LEU A 144 10.38 0.80 9.56
N MET A 145 9.43 0.36 8.72
CA MET A 145 9.51 0.55 7.27
C MET A 145 9.52 2.03 6.88
N LEU A 146 8.62 2.83 7.45
CA LEU A 146 8.48 4.26 7.13
C LEU A 146 9.69 5.07 7.60
N ARG A 147 10.27 4.73 8.75
CA ARG A 147 11.49 5.41 9.25
C ARG A 147 12.66 5.31 8.28
N GLU A 148 12.78 4.24 7.49
CA GLU A 148 13.85 4.15 6.48
C GLU A 148 13.80 5.27 5.43
N TRP A 149 12.63 5.88 5.25
CA TRP A 149 12.44 6.99 4.31
C TRP A 149 12.83 8.34 4.90
N TYR A 150 13.20 8.41 6.18
CA TYR A 150 13.71 9.62 6.83
C TYR A 150 15.23 9.77 6.70
N GLY A 151 15.93 8.71 6.31
CA GLY A 151 17.38 8.76 6.12
C GLY A 151 18.05 7.39 6.22
N ALA A 152 19.27 7.29 5.68
CA ALA A 152 20.03 6.04 5.66
C ALA A 152 20.38 5.49 7.06
N GLU A 153 20.49 6.36 8.07
CA GLU A 153 20.73 5.97 9.45
C GLU A 153 19.57 5.15 10.06
N PHE A 154 18.33 5.44 9.68
CA PHE A 154 17.15 4.71 10.15
C PHE A 154 17.04 3.31 9.53
N ALA A 155 17.69 3.07 8.39
CA ALA A 155 17.78 1.74 7.78
C ALA A 155 18.55 0.74 8.65
N ILE A 156 19.50 1.21 9.47
CA ILE A 156 20.29 0.38 10.39
C ILE A 156 19.46 0.04 11.64
N PHE A 157 18.61 0.97 12.09
CA PHE A 157 17.76 0.80 13.27
C PHE A 157 16.84 -0.42 13.15
N GLY A 158 16.12 -0.55 12.02
CA GLY A 158 15.20 -1.68 11.80
C GLY A 158 15.90 -3.05 11.72
N LYS A 159 17.08 -3.11 11.08
CA LYS A 159 17.91 -4.33 11.05
C LYS A 159 18.36 -4.73 12.46
N THR A 160 18.78 -3.77 13.26
CA THR A 160 19.27 -4.00 14.62
C THR A 160 18.15 -4.54 15.52
N LYS A 161 16.95 -3.92 15.46
CA LYS A 161 15.78 -4.37 16.22
C LYS A 161 15.32 -5.77 15.84
N ALA A 162 15.27 -6.07 14.54
CA ALA A 162 14.96 -7.41 14.05
C ALA A 162 15.98 -8.46 14.49
N ALA A 163 17.29 -8.13 14.47
CA ALA A 163 18.35 -9.02 14.93
C ALA A 163 18.27 -9.30 16.44
N GLN A 164 17.81 -8.33 17.23
CA GLN A 164 17.63 -8.45 18.68
C GLN A 164 16.32 -9.15 19.08
N GLY A 165 15.48 -9.57 18.12
CA GLY A 165 14.17 -10.15 18.40
C GLY A 165 13.19 -9.19 19.07
N GLN A 166 13.49 -7.89 19.09
CA GLN A 166 12.66 -6.85 19.70
C GLN A 166 11.70 -6.29 18.66
N THR A 167 10.47 -6.82 18.63
CA THR A 167 9.37 -6.30 17.79
C THR A 167 8.35 -5.45 18.57
N ASP A 168 8.44 -5.46 19.91
CA ASP A 168 7.43 -4.89 20.82
C ASP A 168 7.79 -3.53 21.44
N ASP A 169 8.94 -2.96 21.10
CA ASP A 169 9.21 -1.58 21.49
C ASP A 169 8.24 -0.63 20.77
N LYS A 170 7.80 0.43 21.47
CA LYS A 170 7.00 1.55 20.95
C LYS A 170 7.81 2.34 19.91
N VAL A 171 8.20 1.71 18.82
CA VAL A 171 8.87 2.35 17.69
C VAL A 171 7.86 3.28 17.04
N THR A 172 8.13 4.57 17.13
CA THR A 172 7.34 5.60 16.46
C THR A 172 7.89 5.87 15.06
N ALA A 173 7.00 6.12 14.10
CA ALA A 173 7.31 6.77 12.84
C ALA A 173 6.65 8.16 12.74
N ASP A 174 6.23 8.73 13.87
CA ASP A 174 5.92 10.14 13.93
C ASP A 174 7.22 10.94 13.77
N LEU A 175 7.35 11.58 12.62
CA LEU A 175 8.53 12.35 12.27
C LEU A 175 8.72 13.53 13.22
N LYS A 176 7.63 14.14 13.73
CA LYS A 176 7.75 15.23 14.69
C LYS A 176 8.47 14.77 15.96
N THR A 177 8.00 13.67 16.55
CA THR A 177 8.64 13.05 17.72
C THR A 177 10.12 12.73 17.47
N ILE A 178 10.46 12.18 16.29
CA ILE A 178 11.85 11.85 15.93
C ILE A 178 12.72 13.11 15.79
N LEU A 179 12.18 14.18 15.21
CA LEU A 179 12.90 15.43 15.03
C LEU A 179 13.08 16.21 16.34
N ASP A 180 12.12 16.10 17.26
CA ASP A 180 12.23 16.71 18.59
C ASP A 180 13.37 16.08 19.41
N GLU A 181 13.71 14.81 19.17
CA GLU A 181 14.86 14.12 19.77
C GLU A 181 16.22 14.53 19.16
N SER A 182 16.23 15.01 17.92
CA SER A 182 17.46 15.41 17.21
C SER A 182 17.20 16.59 16.26
N PRO A 183 16.96 17.81 16.80
CA PRO A 183 16.55 18.97 16.00
C PRO A 183 17.58 19.37 14.93
N GLU A 184 18.86 19.12 15.19
CA GLU A 184 19.96 19.37 14.25
C GLU A 184 19.84 18.54 12.96
N LYS A 185 19.11 17.43 13.00
CA LYS A 185 18.86 16.56 11.84
C LYS A 185 17.59 16.92 11.06
N LYS A 186 16.81 17.91 11.49
CA LYS A 186 15.57 18.30 10.82
C LYS A 186 15.77 18.58 9.34
N LYS A 187 16.68 19.47 8.99
CA LYS A 187 16.93 19.87 7.59
C LYS A 187 17.35 18.69 6.69
N PRO A 188 18.37 17.88 7.04
CA PRO A 188 18.74 16.75 6.18
C PRO A 188 17.64 15.68 6.06
N VAL A 189 16.91 15.40 7.14
CA VAL A 189 15.80 14.42 7.12
C VAL A 189 14.65 14.90 6.22
N MET A 190 14.22 16.15 6.38
CA MET A 190 13.15 16.74 5.57
C MET A 190 13.53 16.75 4.08
N ASN A 191 14.74 17.20 3.75
CA ASN A 191 15.23 17.20 2.36
C ASN A 191 15.25 15.78 1.76
N TYR A 192 15.69 14.79 2.53
CA TYR A 192 15.74 13.41 2.07
C TYR A 192 14.34 12.84 1.81
N LEU A 193 13.40 13.10 2.71
CA LEU A 193 12.01 12.69 2.58
C LEU A 193 11.33 13.35 1.39
N GLN A 194 11.53 14.67 1.22
CA GLN A 194 11.01 15.43 0.08
C GLN A 194 11.49 14.84 -1.26
N GLN A 195 12.79 14.55 -1.39
CA GLN A 195 13.34 13.97 -2.61
C GLN A 195 12.71 12.62 -2.95
N LEU A 196 12.50 11.77 -1.94
CA LEU A 196 11.86 10.47 -2.14
C LEU A 196 10.38 10.60 -2.54
N ILE A 197 9.64 11.51 -1.90
CA ILE A 197 8.25 11.80 -2.26
C ILE A 197 8.18 12.29 -3.71
N ASN A 198 8.98 13.30 -4.07
CA ASN A 198 9.03 13.85 -5.43
C ASN A 198 9.33 12.75 -6.46
N GLN A 199 10.29 11.89 -6.17
CA GLN A 199 10.66 10.78 -7.04
C GLN A 199 9.51 9.79 -7.26
N LEU A 200 8.75 9.45 -6.21
CA LEU A 200 7.63 8.51 -6.32
C LEU A 200 6.42 9.13 -7.05
N VAL A 201 6.14 10.41 -6.81
CA VAL A 201 5.10 11.17 -7.53
C VAL A 201 5.43 11.24 -9.01
N GLN A 202 6.67 11.60 -9.38
CA GLN A 202 7.13 11.65 -10.79
C GLN A 202 7.04 10.28 -11.48
N LYS A 203 7.25 9.19 -10.74
CA LYS A 203 7.10 7.81 -11.23
C LYS A 203 5.65 7.33 -11.30
N LYS A 204 4.68 8.18 -11.01
CA LYS A 204 3.24 7.83 -10.97
C LYS A 204 2.93 6.69 -9.99
N MET A 205 3.69 6.61 -8.89
CA MET A 205 3.45 5.67 -7.79
C MET A 205 2.46 6.25 -6.77
N THR A 206 1.53 7.07 -7.24
CA THR A 206 0.64 7.91 -6.42
C THR A 206 -0.45 7.11 -5.69
N GLY A 207 -0.59 5.81 -5.98
CA GLY A 207 -1.50 4.92 -5.26
C GLY A 207 -0.87 4.23 -4.03
N PHE A 208 0.42 4.42 -3.77
CA PHE A 208 1.10 3.76 -2.65
C PHE A 208 0.71 4.37 -1.32
N THR A 209 0.15 3.55 -0.43
CA THR A 209 -0.26 4.00 0.91
C THR A 209 0.93 4.42 1.78
N MET A 210 2.09 3.80 1.58
CA MET A 210 3.31 4.22 2.27
C MET A 210 3.79 5.61 1.83
N LEU A 211 3.53 5.99 0.56
CA LEU A 211 3.76 7.35 0.07
C LEU A 211 2.84 8.34 0.76
N HIS A 212 1.56 8.01 0.94
CA HIS A 212 0.61 8.90 1.60
C HIS A 212 0.99 9.16 3.06
N ASP A 213 1.44 8.12 3.76
CA ASP A 213 1.94 8.22 5.13
C ASP A 213 3.20 9.12 5.19
N ALA A 214 4.14 8.92 4.26
CA ALA A 214 5.34 9.76 4.15
C ALA A 214 5.00 11.24 3.86
N MET A 215 4.04 11.48 2.96
CA MET A 215 3.55 12.81 2.62
C MET A 215 2.90 13.51 3.81
N LEU A 216 2.11 12.79 4.61
CA LEU A 216 1.53 13.34 5.83
C LEU A 216 2.63 13.72 6.84
N GLN A 217 3.60 12.84 7.04
CA GLN A 217 4.71 13.08 7.97
C GLN A 217 5.55 14.28 7.55
N TYR A 218 5.82 14.42 6.25
CA TYR A 218 6.47 15.62 5.71
C TYR A 218 5.61 16.87 5.95
N PHE A 219 4.33 16.85 5.57
CA PHE A 219 3.50 18.04 5.60
C PHE A 219 3.23 18.56 7.02
N LEU A 220 3.08 17.66 8.00
CA LEU A 220 2.93 18.02 9.41
C LEU A 220 4.18 18.68 10.01
N ASN A 221 5.33 18.54 9.36
CA ASN A 221 6.61 19.09 9.82
C ASN A 221 7.08 20.32 9.01
N THR A 222 6.31 20.73 8.00
CA THR A 222 6.45 22.06 7.40
C THR A 222 5.70 23.10 8.23
N THR A 223 5.91 24.38 7.93
CA THR A 223 5.20 25.49 8.58
C THR A 223 4.38 26.24 7.53
N PRO A 224 3.07 26.49 7.76
CA PRO A 224 2.25 27.26 6.83
C PRO A 224 2.88 28.60 6.47
N GLY A 225 2.83 28.97 5.19
CA GLY A 225 3.38 30.23 4.68
C GLY A 225 4.90 30.22 4.44
N THR A 226 5.62 29.13 4.73
CA THR A 226 7.04 29.02 4.34
C THR A 226 7.18 28.56 2.88
N PRO A 227 8.32 28.84 2.22
CA PRO A 227 8.61 28.31 0.89
C PRO A 227 8.50 26.78 0.81
N GLU A 228 8.94 26.06 1.85
CA GLU A 228 8.87 24.60 1.93
C GLU A 228 7.42 24.08 1.89
N ALA A 229 6.50 24.74 2.61
CA ALA A 229 5.08 24.39 2.56
C ALA A 229 4.45 24.75 1.21
N ALA A 230 4.81 25.90 0.63
CA ALA A 230 4.32 26.32 -0.68
C ALA A 230 4.79 25.37 -1.80
N GLU A 231 6.05 24.97 -1.81
CA GLU A 231 6.60 23.99 -2.75
C GLU A 231 5.88 22.63 -2.64
N PHE A 232 5.57 22.20 -1.43
CA PHE A 232 4.82 20.96 -1.23
C PHE A 232 3.37 21.07 -1.74
N LEU A 233 2.72 22.22 -1.55
CA LEU A 233 1.41 22.48 -2.15
C LEU A 233 1.47 22.44 -3.68
N GLU A 234 2.51 23.00 -4.30
CA GLU A 234 2.70 22.89 -5.76
C GLU A 234 2.92 21.44 -6.20
N LEU A 235 3.68 20.63 -5.44
CA LEU A 235 3.84 19.21 -5.72
C LEU A 235 2.49 18.47 -5.73
N LEU A 236 1.62 18.73 -4.76
CA LEU A 236 0.28 18.13 -4.69
C LEU A 236 -0.58 18.47 -5.91
N LYS A 237 -0.28 19.57 -6.61
CA LYS A 237 -0.99 20.04 -7.80
C LYS A 237 -0.24 19.72 -9.10
N SER A 238 0.87 18.99 -9.04
CA SER A 238 1.81 18.86 -10.16
C SER A 238 1.27 18.07 -11.35
N ASP A 239 0.23 17.25 -11.17
CA ASP A 239 -0.39 16.45 -12.23
C ASP A 239 -1.82 16.92 -12.61
N LEU A 240 -2.26 18.08 -12.12
CA LEU A 240 -3.64 18.56 -12.36
C LEU A 240 -3.96 18.94 -13.81
N ASP A 241 -2.93 19.26 -14.60
CA ASP A 241 -3.11 19.62 -16.02
C ASP A 241 -3.19 18.40 -16.94
N GLU A 242 -3.10 17.18 -16.41
CA GLU A 242 -3.31 15.94 -17.17
C GLU A 242 -4.79 15.76 -17.54
N GLU A 243 -5.09 15.01 -18.60
CA GLU A 243 -6.45 14.92 -19.22
C GLU A 243 -7.59 14.62 -18.24
N ASN A 244 -7.30 13.99 -17.10
CA ASN A 244 -8.28 13.64 -16.06
C ASN A 244 -8.12 14.43 -14.75
N GLY A 245 -7.32 15.50 -14.69
CA GLY A 245 -7.06 16.25 -13.46
C GLY A 245 -6.06 15.58 -12.51
N GLY A 246 -5.23 14.68 -13.04
CA GLY A 246 -4.22 13.93 -12.27
C GLY A 246 -4.78 12.80 -11.41
N ASP A 247 -3.86 11.99 -10.88
CA ASP A 247 -4.18 10.84 -10.03
C ASP A 247 -3.80 11.07 -8.56
N LEU A 248 -2.86 12.00 -8.28
CA LEU A 248 -2.31 12.19 -6.94
C LEU A 248 -3.38 12.56 -5.91
N LEU A 249 -4.08 13.67 -6.11
CA LEU A 249 -5.12 14.12 -5.17
C LEU A 249 -6.31 13.16 -5.09
N LYS A 250 -6.62 12.45 -6.19
CA LYS A 250 -7.65 11.41 -6.20
C LYS A 250 -7.26 10.24 -5.30
N ASN A 251 -6.06 9.68 -5.49
CA ASN A 251 -5.58 8.56 -4.68
C ASN A 251 -5.41 8.94 -3.20
N LEU A 252 -4.94 10.15 -2.91
CA LEU A 252 -4.78 10.63 -1.53
C LEU A 252 -6.12 10.63 -0.78
N ALA A 253 -7.19 11.12 -1.41
CA ALA A 253 -8.51 11.30 -0.78
C ALA A 253 -9.08 10.01 -0.15
N PHE A 254 -8.82 8.85 -0.73
CA PHE A 254 -9.41 7.57 -0.30
C PHE A 254 -8.57 6.77 0.69
N THR A 255 -7.56 7.40 1.31
CA THR A 255 -6.74 6.75 2.34
C THR A 255 -6.71 7.57 3.61
N LYS A 256 -6.61 6.92 4.77
CA LYS A 256 -6.64 7.58 6.09
C LYS A 256 -5.67 8.75 6.22
N ASN A 257 -4.42 8.57 5.83
CA ASN A 257 -3.41 9.60 5.95
C ASN A 257 -3.37 10.52 4.72
N GLY A 258 -3.70 10.01 3.54
CA GLY A 258 -3.79 10.83 2.32
C GLY A 258 -4.92 11.84 2.38
N SER A 259 -6.10 11.49 2.89
CA SER A 259 -7.22 12.44 3.01
C SER A 259 -6.83 13.59 3.93
N ARG A 260 -6.08 13.29 5.00
CA ARG A 260 -5.52 14.30 5.90
C ARG A 260 -4.49 15.21 5.22
N VAL A 261 -3.68 14.70 4.29
CA VAL A 261 -2.81 15.54 3.44
C VAL A 261 -3.64 16.52 2.62
N VAL A 262 -4.75 16.06 2.01
CA VAL A 262 -5.63 16.93 1.23
C VAL A 262 -6.34 17.96 2.11
N CYS A 263 -6.83 17.58 3.30
CA CYS A 263 -7.42 18.51 4.26
C CYS A 263 -6.42 19.61 4.67
N LEU A 264 -5.14 19.25 4.92
CA LEU A 264 -4.08 20.22 5.20
C LEU A 264 -3.82 21.12 3.98
N ALA A 265 -3.88 20.57 2.76
CA ALA A 265 -3.69 21.34 1.55
C ALA A 265 -4.80 22.39 1.33
N LEU A 266 -6.05 22.03 1.66
CA LEU A 266 -7.17 22.97 1.67
C LEU A 266 -7.00 24.04 2.76
N GLY A 267 -6.56 23.66 3.96
CA GLY A 267 -6.33 24.59 5.06
C GLY A 267 -5.19 25.59 4.79
N TYR A 268 -4.07 25.12 4.26
CA TYR A 268 -2.87 25.94 4.03
C TYR A 268 -2.85 26.63 2.66
N GLY A 269 -3.64 26.13 1.71
CA GLY A 269 -3.73 26.65 0.36
C GLY A 269 -4.41 28.02 0.28
N THR A 270 -4.06 28.76 -0.76
CA THR A 270 -4.74 30.01 -1.13
C THR A 270 -6.14 29.73 -1.69
N ALA A 271 -6.95 30.78 -1.87
CA ALA A 271 -8.25 30.65 -2.56
C ALA A 271 -8.12 30.01 -3.96
N LYS A 272 -7.01 30.27 -4.66
CA LYS A 272 -6.72 29.64 -5.96
C LYS A 272 -6.47 28.15 -5.80
N ASP A 273 -5.67 27.74 -4.81
CA ASP A 273 -5.34 26.34 -4.56
C ASP A 273 -6.57 25.54 -4.18
N ARG A 274 -7.40 26.07 -3.27
CA ARG A 274 -8.64 25.41 -2.85
C ARG A 274 -9.58 25.16 -4.03
N LYS A 275 -9.70 26.14 -4.94
CA LYS A 275 -10.49 26.00 -6.18
C LYS A 275 -9.92 24.93 -7.13
N LEU A 276 -8.60 24.85 -7.26
CA LEU A 276 -7.95 23.84 -8.10
C LEU A 276 -8.15 22.44 -7.52
N ILE A 277 -7.93 22.27 -6.21
CA ILE A 277 -8.13 21.00 -5.50
C ILE A 277 -9.58 20.53 -5.63
N LEU A 278 -10.56 21.40 -5.37
CA LEU A 278 -11.98 21.04 -5.46
C LEU A 278 -12.39 20.58 -6.86
N ARG A 279 -11.79 21.15 -7.92
CA ARG A 279 -12.10 20.77 -9.29
C ARG A 279 -11.74 19.31 -9.60
N VAL A 280 -10.74 18.76 -8.93
CA VAL A 280 -10.28 17.37 -9.13
C VAL A 280 -11.36 16.34 -8.80
N TYR A 281 -12.21 16.68 -7.83
CA TYR A 281 -13.23 15.79 -7.28
C TYR A 281 -14.59 15.93 -7.95
N LYS A 282 -14.67 16.73 -9.01
CA LYS A 282 -15.86 16.78 -9.85
C LYS A 282 -16.19 15.36 -10.34
N ASP A 283 -17.46 15.01 -10.30
CA ASP A 283 -18.01 13.70 -10.69
C ASP A 283 -17.62 12.55 -9.73
N ALA A 284 -17.00 12.87 -8.57
CA ALA A 284 -16.62 11.92 -7.52
C ALA A 284 -17.19 12.29 -6.14
N VAL A 285 -17.95 13.38 -6.00
CA VAL A 285 -18.37 13.92 -4.71
C VAL A 285 -19.26 12.93 -3.96
N GLU A 286 -20.21 12.30 -4.64
CA GLU A 286 -21.10 11.30 -4.03
C GLU A 286 -20.30 10.10 -3.49
N MET A 287 -19.37 9.57 -4.28
CA MET A 287 -18.50 8.47 -3.86
C MET A 287 -17.67 8.87 -2.63
N MET A 288 -17.17 10.11 -2.60
CA MET A 288 -16.40 10.61 -1.47
C MET A 288 -17.23 10.74 -0.20
N ALA A 289 -18.49 11.17 -0.29
CA ALA A 289 -19.39 11.29 0.85
C ALA A 289 -19.74 9.94 1.51
N LEU A 290 -19.57 8.83 0.79
CA LEU A 290 -19.80 7.47 1.27
C LEU A 290 -18.52 6.79 1.80
N ASP A 291 -17.35 7.34 1.51
CA ASP A 291 -16.05 6.77 1.90
C ASP A 291 -15.61 7.24 3.30
N PRO A 292 -15.09 6.33 4.15
CA PRO A 292 -14.68 6.65 5.52
C PRO A 292 -13.51 7.64 5.64
N ASN A 293 -12.77 7.92 4.57
CA ASN A 293 -11.67 8.88 4.58
C ASN A 293 -11.96 10.09 3.68
N ALA A 294 -12.54 9.87 2.50
CA ALA A 294 -12.68 10.93 1.51
C ALA A 294 -13.73 11.99 1.89
N HIS A 295 -14.75 11.63 2.68
CA HIS A 295 -15.73 12.61 3.17
C HIS A 295 -15.08 13.73 3.99
N THR A 296 -13.98 13.47 4.70
CA THR A 296 -13.27 14.51 5.48
C THR A 296 -12.67 15.59 4.60
N VAL A 297 -12.38 15.28 3.34
CA VAL A 297 -11.92 16.26 2.34
C VAL A 297 -13.05 17.21 1.97
N LEU A 298 -14.28 16.70 1.80
CA LEU A 298 -15.46 17.52 1.53
C LEU A 298 -15.76 18.45 2.70
N LEU A 299 -15.72 17.93 3.93
CA LEU A 299 -15.88 18.71 5.16
C LEU A 299 -14.82 19.82 5.25
N ALA A 300 -13.55 19.48 5.06
CA ALA A 300 -12.46 20.46 5.08
C ALA A 300 -12.62 21.54 4.00
N ALA A 301 -13.16 21.19 2.82
CA ALA A 301 -13.43 22.17 1.78
C ALA A 301 -14.56 23.13 2.18
N MET A 302 -15.63 22.63 2.80
CA MET A 302 -16.72 23.47 3.33
C MET A 302 -16.24 24.41 4.43
N ASP A 303 -15.33 23.96 5.29
CA ASP A 303 -14.79 24.77 6.38
C ASP A 303 -13.77 25.83 5.93
N THR A 304 -13.07 25.59 4.81
CA THR A 304 -11.92 26.42 4.41
C THR A 304 -12.18 27.28 3.18
N VAL A 305 -13.17 27.02 2.35
CA VAL A 305 -13.40 27.77 1.11
C VAL A 305 -14.36 28.93 1.34
N ASP A 306 -13.85 30.16 1.31
CA ASP A 306 -14.65 31.39 1.52
C ASP A 306 -15.73 31.60 0.44
N ASP A 307 -15.48 31.17 -0.81
CA ASP A 307 -16.45 31.23 -1.90
C ASP A 307 -17.50 30.12 -1.75
N THR A 308 -18.43 30.33 -0.83
CA THR A 308 -19.53 29.40 -0.52
C THR A 308 -20.44 29.14 -1.72
N LYS A 309 -20.55 30.08 -2.68
CA LYS A 309 -21.30 29.86 -3.92
C LYS A 309 -20.60 28.85 -4.82
N MET A 310 -19.27 28.94 -4.95
CA MET A 310 -18.49 27.96 -5.68
C MET A 310 -18.55 26.59 -5.00
N THR A 311 -18.36 26.53 -3.68
CA THR A 311 -18.43 25.28 -2.92
C THR A 311 -19.80 24.60 -3.08
N ALA A 312 -20.89 25.36 -2.91
CA ALA A 312 -22.25 24.83 -3.10
C ALA A 312 -22.45 24.25 -4.51
N LYS A 313 -21.99 24.96 -5.54
CA LYS A 313 -22.08 24.49 -6.93
C LYS A 313 -21.19 23.29 -7.24
N ALA A 314 -20.09 23.12 -6.52
CA ALA A 314 -19.19 21.99 -6.72
C ALA A 314 -19.69 20.72 -6.03
N LEU A 315 -20.32 20.85 -4.86
CA LEU A 315 -20.65 19.70 -4.02
C LEU A 315 -22.12 19.28 -4.09
N PHE A 316 -23.06 20.24 -4.00
CA PHE A 316 -24.47 19.91 -3.81
C PHE A 316 -25.18 19.33 -5.04
N PRO A 317 -24.85 19.68 -6.30
CA PRO A 317 -25.56 19.07 -7.44
C PRO A 317 -25.48 17.55 -7.45
N GLU A 318 -24.29 17.00 -7.21
CA GLU A 318 -24.09 15.55 -7.09
C GLU A 318 -24.81 14.99 -5.87
N LEU A 319 -24.58 15.54 -4.67
CA LEU A 319 -25.19 15.02 -3.43
C LEU A 319 -26.73 15.05 -3.47
N LEU A 320 -27.30 16.15 -3.97
CA LEU A 320 -28.74 16.34 -4.07
C LEU A 320 -29.36 15.70 -5.31
N GLY A 321 -28.55 15.09 -6.19
CA GLY A 321 -29.02 14.47 -7.42
C GLY A 321 -29.76 15.44 -8.34
N GLU A 322 -29.31 16.70 -8.45
CA GLU A 322 -29.97 17.73 -9.27
C GLU A 322 -29.96 17.39 -10.77
N ASN A 323 -29.05 16.50 -11.17
CA ASN A 323 -28.93 15.91 -12.49
C ASN A 323 -29.98 14.81 -12.77
N ILE A 324 -30.69 14.32 -11.75
CA ILE A 324 -31.77 13.34 -11.89
C ILE A 324 -33.09 14.08 -12.14
N LYS A 325 -33.66 13.90 -13.33
CA LYS A 325 -34.89 14.60 -13.76
C LYS A 325 -36.15 13.95 -13.20
N ASP A 326 -36.14 12.65 -12.97
CA ASP A 326 -37.26 11.93 -12.39
C ASP A 326 -37.31 12.18 -10.88
N GLU A 327 -38.39 12.80 -10.41
CA GLU A 327 -38.52 13.23 -9.02
C GLU A 327 -38.60 12.05 -8.05
N ALA A 328 -39.24 10.95 -8.45
CA ALA A 328 -39.38 9.76 -7.62
C ALA A 328 -38.04 9.00 -7.53
N GLU A 329 -37.30 8.87 -8.64
CA GLU A 329 -35.94 8.31 -8.65
C GLU A 329 -35.01 9.13 -7.75
N ARG A 330 -35.08 10.47 -7.86
CA ARG A 330 -34.30 11.37 -7.04
C ARG A 330 -34.64 11.23 -5.55
N GLU A 331 -35.92 11.21 -5.20
CA GLU A 331 -36.38 11.04 -3.82
C GLU A 331 -35.90 9.70 -3.22
N ASN A 332 -36.09 8.60 -3.95
CA ASN A 332 -35.63 7.28 -3.51
C ASN A 332 -34.12 7.25 -3.26
N ARG A 333 -33.32 7.83 -4.17
CA ARG A 333 -31.88 7.94 -3.98
C ARG A 333 -31.50 8.78 -2.75
N LEU A 334 -32.19 9.89 -2.51
CA LEU A 334 -31.94 10.73 -1.33
C LEU A 334 -32.26 9.98 -0.04
N VAL A 335 -33.35 9.20 -0.02
CA VAL A 335 -33.69 8.32 1.12
C VAL A 335 -32.60 7.26 1.33
N ASP A 336 -32.12 6.62 0.27
CA ASP A 336 -31.02 5.64 0.35
C ASP A 336 -29.75 6.27 0.90
N LEU A 337 -29.38 7.48 0.45
CA LEU A 337 -28.22 8.21 0.94
C LEU A 337 -28.33 8.58 2.44
N ILE A 338 -29.47 9.10 2.87
CA ILE A 338 -29.69 9.52 4.27
C ILE A 338 -29.76 8.31 5.21
N SER A 339 -30.26 7.17 4.73
CA SER A 339 -30.35 5.93 5.50
C SER A 339 -29.07 5.10 5.48
N HIS A 340 -28.08 5.46 4.66
CA HIS A 340 -26.83 4.72 4.52
C HIS A 340 -25.96 4.84 5.78
N LEU A 341 -25.57 3.70 6.37
CA LEU A 341 -24.85 3.61 7.65
C LEU A 341 -23.54 4.43 7.69
N THR A 342 -22.86 4.55 6.54
CA THR A 342 -21.58 5.24 6.41
C THR A 342 -21.66 6.53 5.61
N ALA A 343 -22.83 6.92 5.08
CA ALA A 343 -22.93 8.24 4.47
C ALA A 343 -22.65 9.30 5.53
N ARG A 344 -21.74 10.21 5.21
CA ARG A 344 -21.39 11.38 6.02
C ARG A 344 -21.53 12.60 5.11
N ILE A 345 -22.78 12.86 4.74
CA ILE A 345 -23.21 14.06 4.02
C ILE A 345 -23.26 15.22 4.99
#